data_AF-A0AAN8X080-F1
#
_entry.id   AF-A0AAN8X080-F1
#
_cell.length_a   1.000
_cell.length_b   1.000
_cell.length_c   1.000
_cell.angle_alpha   90.00
_cell.angle_beta   90.00
_cell.angle_gamma   90.00
#
_symmetry.space_group_name_H-M   'P 1'
#
loop_
_entity.id
_entity.type
_entity.pdbx_description
1 polymer ?
#
loop_
_entity_poly.entity_id
_entity_poly.type
_entity_poly.pdbx_seq_one_letter_code
_entity_poly.pdbx_strand_id
1 'polypeptide(L)'
;MSSVALQRWMISLISLVVIWLAMNLVLWLTYDPTLTDLANFFLPLALLPLLSSAYAEVNQEGLRLLKFICLIEERLQLIFVLQNTPLQMTVYGFILSYSTITTAAFGVLLAFASKVLIQEINVPPKS
;
A
#
# COMPACT_ATOMS: atom_id res chain seq x y z
N MET A 1 19.08 -3.02 11.73
CA MET A 1 19.32 -1.75 11.02
C MET A 1 18.90 -1.77 9.54
N SER A 2 18.86 -2.92 8.85
CA SER A 2 18.35 -3.00 7.46
C SER A 2 16.84 -2.67 7.32
N SER A 3 16.03 -3.01 8.33
CA SER A 3 14.57 -2.78 8.34
C SER A 3 14.15 -1.30 8.21
N VAL A 4 14.87 -0.37 8.85
CA VAL A 4 14.47 1.04 8.91
C VAL A 4 14.62 1.75 7.57
N ALA A 5 15.64 1.41 6.78
CA ALA A 5 15.84 2.00 5.47
C ALA A 5 14.71 1.59 4.50
N LEU A 6 14.31 0.32 4.53
CA LEU A 6 13.23 -0.21 3.70
C LEU A 6 11.88 0.38 4.12
N GLN A 7 11.63 0.50 5.43
CA GLN A 7 10.44 1.18 5.94
C GLN A 7 10.38 2.65 5.49
N ARG A 8 11.48 3.40 5.60
CA ARG A 8 11.54 4.80 5.13
C ARG A 8 11.31 4.91 3.63
N TRP A 9 11.87 3.99 2.85
CA TRP A 9 11.64 3.93 1.41
C TRP A 9 10.17 3.66 1.08
N MET A 10 9.54 2.68 1.73
CA MET A 10 8.11 2.40 1.55
C MET A 10 7.22 3.58 1.98
N ILE A 11 7.53 4.25 3.10
CA ILE A 11 6.81 5.46 3.53
C ILE A 11 6.97 6.57 2.49
N SER A 12 8.17 6.75 1.93
CA SER A 12 8.41 7.76 0.90
C SER A 12 7.56 7.50 -0.35
N LEU A 13 7.45 6.24 -0.78
CA LEU A 13 6.60 5.85 -1.91
C LEU A 13 5.12 6.07 -1.62
N ILE A 14 4.64 5.66 -0.44
CA ILE A 14 3.24 5.88 -0.03
C ILE A 14 2.95 7.39 -0.02
N SER A 15 3.84 8.20 0.57
CA SER A 15 3.66 9.65 0.61
C SER A 15 3.65 10.28 -0.77
N LEU A 16 4.51 9.82 -1.68
CA LEU A 16 4.55 10.27 -3.06
C LEU A 16 3.23 9.96 -3.77
N VAL A 17 2.71 8.74 -3.64
CA VAL A 17 1.42 8.36 -4.24
C VAL A 17 0.28 9.19 -3.65
N VAL A 18 0.23 9.38 -2.33
CA VAL A 18 -0.83 10.18 -1.70
C VAL A 18 -0.80 11.63 -2.21
N ILE A 19 0.39 12.25 -2.27
CA ILE A 19 0.54 13.61 -2.80
C ILE A 19 0.15 13.66 -4.28
N TRP A 20 0.57 12.67 -5.07
CA TRP A 20 0.23 12.58 -6.49
C TRP A 20 -1.28 12.50 -6.72
N LEU A 21 -1.97 11.64 -5.97
CA LEU A 21 -3.43 11.52 -6.02
C LEU A 21 -4.09 12.84 -5.59
N ALA A 22 -3.61 13.48 -4.53
CA ALA A 22 -4.12 14.76 -4.07
C ALA A 22 -3.97 15.87 -5.13
N MET A 23 -2.83 15.95 -5.81
CA MET A 23 -2.62 16.92 -6.90
C MET A 23 -3.59 16.69 -8.05
N ASN A 24 -3.77 15.44 -8.50
CA ASN A 24 -4.73 15.11 -9.55
C ASN A 24 -6.18 15.48 -9.15
N LEU A 25 -6.55 15.27 -7.87
CA LEU A 25 -7.86 15.68 -7.38
C LEU A 25 -8.06 17.20 -7.39
N VAL A 26 -7.02 17.96 -7.04
CA VAL A 26 -7.06 19.43 -7.13
C VAL A 26 -7.17 19.88 -8.58
N LEU A 27 -6.46 19.24 -9.51
CA LEU A 27 -6.54 19.55 -10.94
C LEU A 27 -7.95 19.29 -11.52
N TRP A 28 -8.61 18.21 -11.07
CA TRP A 28 -10.00 17.90 -11.45
C TRP A 28 -11.04 18.91 -10.93
N LEU A 29 -10.67 19.82 -10.01
CA LEU A 29 -11.53 20.96 -9.67
C LEU A 29 -11.54 22.03 -10.76
N THR A 30 -10.54 22.03 -11.65
CA THR A 30 -10.33 23.07 -12.66
C THR A 30 -10.79 22.62 -14.05
N TYR A 31 -10.72 21.32 -14.36
CA TYR A 31 -11.16 20.77 -15.65
C TYR A 31 -11.69 19.34 -15.50
N ASP A 32 -12.54 18.92 -16.45
CA ASP A 32 -13.08 17.56 -16.46
C ASP A 32 -12.02 16.53 -16.83
N PRO A 33 -11.89 15.42 -16.07
CA PRO A 33 -10.85 14.43 -16.27
C PRO A 33 -11.00 13.67 -17.60
N THR A 34 -9.89 13.52 -18.33
CA THR A 34 -9.85 12.60 -19.47
C THR A 34 -9.61 11.15 -19.01
N LEU A 35 -9.86 10.18 -19.90
CA LEU A 35 -9.54 8.76 -19.64
C LEU A 35 -8.06 8.54 -19.29
N THR A 36 -7.17 9.33 -19.88
CA THR A 36 -5.74 9.28 -19.60
C THR A 36 -5.43 9.77 -18.18
N ASP A 37 -6.11 10.82 -17.71
CA ASP A 37 -5.96 11.33 -16.34
C ASP A 37 -6.49 10.33 -15.31
N LEU A 38 -7.60 9.65 -15.61
CA LEU A 38 -8.13 8.55 -14.80
C LEU A 38 -7.13 7.39 -14.72
N ALA A 39 -6.54 6.98 -15.84
CA ALA A 39 -5.51 5.94 -15.85
C ALA A 39 -4.29 6.36 -15.02
N ASN A 40 -3.86 7.63 -15.12
CA ASN A 40 -2.75 8.20 -14.36
C ASN A 40 -3.03 8.34 -12.85
N PHE A 41 -4.31 8.36 -12.46
CA PHE A 41 -4.75 8.27 -11.07
C PHE A 41 -4.79 6.82 -10.55
N PHE A 42 -5.34 5.90 -11.35
CA PHE A 42 -5.53 4.51 -10.92
C PHE A 42 -4.27 3.66 -10.95
N LEU A 43 -3.35 3.88 -11.89
CA LEU A 43 -2.08 3.16 -11.98
C LEU A 43 -1.24 3.23 -10.70
N PRO A 44 -0.89 4.42 -10.17
CA PRO A 44 -0.09 4.50 -8.95
C PRO A 44 -0.84 3.96 -7.73
N LEU A 45 -2.17 4.08 -7.69
CA LEU A 45 -2.99 3.52 -6.63
C LEU A 45 -2.99 1.98 -6.64
N ALA A 46 -3.03 1.35 -7.81
CA ALA A 46 -2.94 -0.11 -7.97
C ALA A 46 -1.54 -0.65 -7.68
N LEU A 47 -0.50 0.17 -7.85
CA LEU A 47 0.89 -0.20 -7.59
C LEU A 47 1.20 -0.32 -6.09
N LEU A 48 0.46 0.39 -5.22
CA LEU A 48 0.63 0.35 -3.76
C LEU A 48 0.37 -1.04 -3.14
N PRO A 49 -0.75 -1.73 -3.44
CA PRO A 49 -0.94 -3.13 -3.07
C PRO A 49 0.21 -4.02 -3.54
N LEU A 50 0.66 -3.86 -4.78
CA LEU A 50 1.72 -4.70 -5.35
C LEU A 50 3.09 -4.49 -4.66
N LEU A 51 3.43 -3.25 -4.31
CA LEU A 51 4.65 -2.95 -3.53
C LEU A 51 4.56 -3.50 -2.10
N SER A 52 3.38 -3.38 -1.48
CA SER A 52 3.16 -3.87 -0.12
C SER A 52 3.08 -5.39 -0.03
N SER A 53 2.66 -6.09 -1.08
CA SER A 53 2.69 -7.57 -1.13
C SER A 53 4.13 -8.09 -1.16
N ALA A 54 5.01 -7.47 -1.96
CA ALA A 54 6.43 -7.83 -2.00
C ALA A 54 7.09 -7.68 -0.61
N TYR A 55 6.77 -6.60 0.11
CA TYR A 55 7.24 -6.42 1.49
C TYR A 55 6.70 -7.50 2.45
N ALA A 56 5.41 -7.83 2.34
CA ALA A 56 4.80 -8.87 3.16
C ALA A 56 5.39 -10.26 2.87
N GLU A 57 5.68 -10.56 1.61
CA GLU A 57 6.29 -11.82 1.17
C GLU A 57 7.71 -11.98 1.73
N VAL A 58 8.55 -10.94 1.64
CA VAL A 58 9.89 -10.95 2.25
C VAL A 58 9.83 -11.21 3.75
N ASN A 59 8.84 -10.62 4.44
CA ASN A 59 8.66 -10.85 5.87
C ASN A 59 8.21 -12.29 6.17
N GLN A 60 7.34 -12.87 5.33
CA GLN A 60 6.93 -14.28 5.45
C GLN A 60 8.08 -15.24 5.16
N GLU A 61 8.87 -15.01 4.12
CA GLU A 61 10.04 -15.83 3.81
C GLU A 61 11.10 -15.72 4.91
N GLY A 62 11.30 -14.54 5.50
CA GLY A 62 12.15 -14.36 6.69
C GLY A 62 11.72 -15.26 7.86
N LEU A 63 10.41 -15.39 8.10
CA LEU A 63 9.85 -16.30 9.11
C LEU A 63 10.00 -17.78 8.73
N ARG A 64 9.97 -18.14 7.43
CA ARG A 64 10.22 -19.52 6.99
C ARG A 64 11.69 -19.90 7.14
N LEU A 65 12.61 -19.01 6.79
CA LEU A 65 14.05 -19.23 6.91
C LEU A 65 14.46 -19.52 8.36
N LEU A 66 13.81 -18.88 9.34
CA LEU A 66 14.02 -19.16 10.76
C LEU A 66 13.80 -20.64 11.14
N LYS A 67 12.92 -21.36 10.44
CA LYS A 67 12.65 -22.78 10.71
C LYS A 67 13.78 -23.72 10.25
N PHE A 68 14.65 -23.25 9.36
CA PHE A 68 15.78 -24.02 8.83
C PHE A 68 17.09 -23.76 9.59
N ILE A 69 17.09 -22.83 10.54
CA ILE A 69 18.26 -22.57 11.39
C ILE A 69 18.36 -23.69 12.42
N CYS A 70 19.54 -24.29 12.54
CA CYS A 70 19.80 -25.31 13.55
C CYS A 70 19.60 -24.74 14.97
N LEU A 71 18.76 -25.39 15.77
CA LEU A 71 18.56 -25.04 17.18
C LEU A 71 19.80 -25.45 17.98
N ILE A 72 20.68 -24.49 18.22
CA ILE A 72 21.77 -24.58 19.20
C ILE A 72 21.42 -23.62 20.34
N GLU A 73 21.73 -23.97 21.59
CA GLU A 73 21.40 -23.17 22.78
C GLU A 73 21.85 -21.71 22.65
N GLU A 74 23.03 -21.48 22.08
CA GLU A 74 23.60 -20.15 21.82
C GLU A 74 22.77 -19.30 20.83
N ARG A 75 22.03 -19.93 19.92
CA ARG A 75 21.21 -19.26 18.90
C ARG A 75 19.73 -19.20 19.26
N LEU A 76 19.32 -19.84 20.35
CA LEU A 76 17.92 -19.91 20.78
C LEU A 76 17.37 -18.52 21.13
N GLN A 77 18.19 -17.70 21.81
CA GLN A 77 17.85 -16.30 22.11
C GLN A 77 17.68 -15.45 20.83
N LEU A 78 18.54 -15.67 19.84
CA LEU A 78 18.48 -14.96 18.55
C LEU A 78 17.21 -15.36 17.76
N ILE A 79 16.89 -16.65 17.71
CA ILE A 79 15.67 -17.17 17.06
C ILE A 79 14.43 -16.61 17.76
N PHE A 80 14.42 -16.59 19.11
CA PHE A 80 13.32 -16.04 19.90
C PHE A 80 13.11 -14.54 19.61
N VAL A 81 14.18 -13.75 19.52
CA VAL A 81 14.08 -12.33 19.15
C VAL A 81 13.52 -12.21 17.73
N LEU A 82 14.07 -12.94 16.76
CA LEU A 82 13.67 -12.86 15.36
C LEU A 82 12.23 -13.31 15.10
N GLN A 83 11.71 -14.28 15.87
CA GLN A 83 10.30 -14.68 15.82
C GLN A 83 9.36 -13.63 16.41
N ASN A 84 9.78 -12.96 17.48
CA ASN A 84 8.94 -11.97 18.18
C ASN A 84 9.06 -10.56 17.61
N THR A 85 10.08 -10.29 16.78
CA THR A 85 10.27 -9.00 16.09
C THR A 85 10.20 -9.16 14.56
N PRO A 86 9.03 -9.51 13.99
CA PRO A 86 8.87 -9.49 12.54
C PRO A 86 9.13 -8.08 12.00
N LEU A 87 9.51 -7.97 10.72
CA LEU A 87 9.69 -6.66 10.07
C LEU A 87 8.33 -5.97 9.90
N GLN A 88 7.85 -5.32 10.95
CA GLN A 88 6.62 -4.55 10.92
C GLN A 88 6.92 -3.13 10.46
N MET A 89 6.30 -2.73 9.35
CA MET A 89 6.33 -1.35 8.92
C MET A 89 5.47 -0.53 9.90
N THR A 90 6.10 0.36 10.66
CA THR A 90 5.39 1.26 11.58
C THR A 90 5.47 2.68 11.07
N VAL A 91 4.33 3.37 11.02
CA VAL A 91 4.24 4.78 10.63
C VAL A 91 3.62 5.53 11.81
N TYR A 92 4.38 6.44 12.43
CA TYR A 92 3.96 7.15 13.65
C TYR A 92 3.44 6.24 14.78
N GLY A 93 4.02 5.05 14.92
CA GLY A 93 3.62 4.07 15.95
C GLY A 93 2.45 3.17 15.55
N PHE A 94 1.80 3.40 14.40
CA PHE A 94 0.78 2.50 13.86
C PHE A 94 1.42 1.43 12.98
N ILE A 95 1.02 0.18 13.20
CA ILE A 95 1.46 -0.95 12.37
C ILE A 95 0.72 -0.87 11.05
N LEU A 96 1.47 -0.65 9.98
CA LEU A 96 0.94 -0.52 8.63
C LEU A 96 1.12 -1.87 7.93
N SER A 97 0.01 -2.62 7.83
CA SER A 97 0.00 -3.95 7.22
C SER A 97 -0.39 -3.88 5.74
N TYR A 98 -0.03 -4.93 4.98
CA TYR A 98 -0.50 -5.13 3.60
C TYR A 98 -2.03 -4.98 3.51
N SER A 99 -2.76 -5.62 4.44
CA SER A 99 -4.22 -5.55 4.53
C SER A 99 -4.69 -4.10 4.63
N THR A 100 -4.09 -3.31 5.54
CA THR A 100 -4.43 -1.90 5.74
C THR A 100 -4.24 -1.07 4.46
N ILE A 101 -3.11 -1.23 3.77
CA ILE A 101 -2.85 -0.52 2.49
C ILE A 101 -3.86 -0.95 1.43
N THR A 102 -4.11 -2.25 1.30
CA THR A 102 -5.06 -2.76 0.31
C THR A 102 -6.47 -2.27 0.56
N THR A 103 -6.95 -2.30 1.80
CA THR A 103 -8.28 -1.79 2.15
C THR A 103 -8.39 -0.30 1.88
N ALA A 104 -7.35 0.49 2.19
CA ALA A 104 -7.33 1.91 1.87
C ALA A 104 -7.39 2.15 0.35
N ALA A 105 -6.56 1.44 -0.42
CA ALA A 105 -6.54 1.56 -1.89
C ALA A 105 -7.89 1.15 -2.51
N PHE A 106 -8.46 0.02 -2.09
CA PHE A 106 -9.78 -0.43 -2.54
C PHE A 106 -10.89 0.53 -2.11
N GLY A 107 -10.83 1.10 -0.91
CA GLY A 107 -11.79 2.10 -0.45
C GLY A 107 -11.79 3.35 -1.33
N VAL A 108 -10.59 3.83 -1.70
CA VAL A 108 -10.43 4.94 -2.64
C VAL A 108 -11.00 4.56 -4.02
N LEU A 109 -10.64 3.40 -4.56
CA LEU A 109 -11.17 2.89 -5.84
C LEU A 109 -12.69 2.83 -5.85
N LEU A 110 -13.30 2.25 -4.80
CA LEU A 110 -14.76 2.12 -4.67
C LEU A 110 -15.45 3.48 -4.58
N ALA A 111 -14.89 4.43 -3.82
CA ALA A 111 -15.44 5.76 -3.71
C ALA A 111 -15.48 6.48 -5.08
N PHE A 112 -14.41 6.38 -5.86
CA PHE A 112 -14.37 6.97 -7.20
C PHE A 112 -15.24 6.23 -8.22
N ALA A 113 -15.25 4.89 -8.21
CA ALA A 113 -16.12 4.10 -9.07
C ALA A 113 -17.61 4.41 -8.80
N SER A 114 -17.99 4.57 -7.53
CA SER A 114 -19.34 4.97 -7.13
C SER A 114 -19.70 6.36 -7.64
N LYS A 115 -18.80 7.34 -7.51
CA LYS A 115 -19.03 8.70 -8.04
C LYS A 115 -19.27 8.68 -9.55
N VAL A 116 -18.45 7.96 -10.31
CA VAL A 116 -18.58 7.84 -11.77
C VAL A 116 -19.91 7.17 -12.14
N LEU A 117 -20.27 6.06 -11.50
CA LEU A 117 -21.55 5.39 -11.73
C LEU A 117 -22.76 6.29 -11.46
N ILE A 118 -22.73 7.08 -10.37
CA ILE A 118 -23.80 8.02 -10.05
C ILE A 118 -23.90 9.13 -11.10
N GLN A 119 -22.77 9.61 -11.63
CA GLN A 119 -22.76 10.61 -12.70
C GLN A 119 -23.39 10.08 -13.99
N GLU A 120 -23.07 8.84 -14.40
CA GLU A 120 -23.66 8.20 -15.59
C GLU A 120 -25.17 7.98 -15.46
N ILE A 121 -25.64 7.57 -14.28
CA ILE A 121 -27.09 7.35 -14.03
C ILE A 121 -27.89 8.66 -14.08
N ASN A 122 -27.28 9.80 -13.76
CA ASN A 122 -27.93 11.11 -13.74
C ASN A 122 -27.95 11.82 -15.10
N VAL A 123 -27.33 11.27 -16.15
CA VAL A 123 -27.44 11.82 -17.51
C VAL A 123 -28.82 11.42 -18.09
N PRO A 124 -29.72 12.37 -18.39
CA PRO A 124 -31.02 12.03 -18.97
C PRO A 124 -30.82 11.41 -20.36
N PRO A 125 -31.68 10.46 -20.77
CA PRO A 125 -31.59 9.84 -22.08
C PRO A 125 -31.65 10.92 -23.16
N LYS A 126 -30.67 10.93 -24.07
CA LYS A 126 -30.73 11.76 -25.28
C LYS A 126 -31.94 11.31 -26.09
N SER A 127 -33.02 12.09 -26.01
CA SER A 127 -34.21 12.02 -26.87
C SER A 127 -33.88 12.49 -28.29
#